data_AF-A0AAU8KUT0-F1
#
_entry.id   AF-A0AAU8KUT0-F1
#
_cell.length_a   1.000
_cell.length_b   1.000
_cell.length_c   1.000
_cell.angle_alpha   90.00
_cell.angle_beta   90.00
_cell.angle_gamma   90.00
#
_symmetry.space_group_name_H-M   'P 1'
#
loop_
_entity.id
_entity.type
_entity.pdbx_description
1 polymer ?
#
loop_
_entity_poly.entity_id
_entity_poly.type
_entity_poly.pdbx_seq_one_letter_code
_entity_poly.pdbx_strand_id
1 'polypeptide(L)'
;MSSLDTFTCVRCGLTVAAYAPDGSRRNHCPSCLHSQHLVDHVEGGRSDCEGRMTPISIAVLRTGDWMVVHRCTRCDELTSNPVCGDDNQLILMRMAVRPLAQPPFPLEAFGDL
;
A
#
# COMPACT_ATOMS: atom_id res chain seq x y z
N MET A 1 -8.98 -23.27 15.52
CA MET A 1 -8.55 -22.67 14.24
C MET A 1 -9.70 -21.81 13.76
N SER A 2 -9.67 -20.54 14.19
CA SER A 2 -10.85 -19.66 14.24
C SER A 2 -10.94 -18.84 12.95
N SER A 3 -12.09 -18.94 12.27
CA SER A 3 -12.59 -18.10 11.18
C SER A 3 -11.63 -17.77 10.03
N LEU A 4 -11.97 -18.20 8.81
CA LEU A 4 -11.41 -17.64 7.58
C LEU A 4 -11.94 -16.21 7.42
N ASP A 5 -11.47 -15.29 8.24
CA ASP A 5 -11.84 -13.88 8.14
C ASP A 5 -11.37 -13.37 6.77
N THR A 6 -12.31 -12.82 6.02
CA THR A 6 -12.08 -12.28 4.67
C THR A 6 -12.67 -10.89 4.57
N PHE A 7 -12.19 -10.12 3.59
CA PHE A 7 -12.79 -8.85 3.21
C PHE A 7 -12.87 -8.74 1.68
N THR A 8 -13.84 -7.97 1.20
CA THR A 8 -13.94 -7.63 -0.22
C THR A 8 -13.15 -6.36 -0.50
N CYS A 9 -12.21 -6.40 -1.44
CA CYS A 9 -11.42 -5.23 -1.80
C CYS A 9 -12.30 -4.13 -2.43
N VAL A 10 -12.33 -2.94 -1.81
CA VAL A 10 -13.08 -1.77 -2.30
C VAL A 10 -12.60 -1.20 -3.64
N ARG A 11 -11.44 -1.66 -4.15
CA ARG A 11 -10.96 -1.35 -5.50
C ARG A 11 -11.39 -2.46 -6.47
N CYS A 12 -10.83 -3.65 -6.35
CA CYS A 12 -10.90 -4.68 -7.40
C CYS A 12 -12.02 -5.70 -7.20
N GLY A 13 -12.73 -5.67 -6.07
CA GLY A 13 -13.81 -6.60 -5.76
C GLY A 13 -13.37 -8.01 -5.35
N LEU A 14 -12.07 -8.29 -5.31
CA LEU A 14 -11.55 -9.60 -4.88
C LEU A 14 -11.86 -9.86 -3.41
N THR A 15 -12.31 -11.07 -3.08
CA THR A 15 -12.38 -11.56 -1.70
C THR A 15 -10.98 -12.00 -1.25
N VAL A 16 -10.47 -11.34 -0.20
CA VAL A 16 -9.10 -11.47 0.28
C VAL A 16 -9.12 -12.00 1.71
N ALA A 17 -8.20 -12.90 2.04
CA ALA A 17 -7.97 -13.33 3.43
C ALA A 17 -7.50 -12.14 4.28
N ALA A 18 -8.10 -11.92 5.45
CA ALA A 18 -7.77 -10.81 6.34
C ALA A 18 -6.35 -10.89 6.92
N TYR A 19 -5.72 -12.07 6.84
CA TYR A 19 -4.38 -12.32 7.35
C TYR A 19 -3.40 -12.67 6.22
N ALA A 20 -2.17 -12.23 6.38
CA ALA A 20 -1.03 -12.57 5.54
C ALA A 20 -0.48 -13.98 5.88
N PRO A 21 0.36 -14.58 5.01
CA PRO A 21 0.93 -15.90 5.26
C PRO A 21 1.75 -15.98 6.55
N ASP A 22 2.29 -14.85 7.01
CA ASP A 22 3.02 -14.71 8.28
C ASP A 22 2.10 -14.54 9.50
N GLY A 23 0.79 -14.57 9.31
CA GLY A 23 -0.22 -14.40 10.37
C GLY A 23 -0.50 -12.94 10.74
N SER A 24 0.17 -11.96 10.12
CA SER A 24 -0.12 -10.55 10.35
C SER A 24 -1.45 -10.13 9.72
N ARG A 25 -2.13 -9.15 10.32
CA ARG A 25 -3.37 -8.62 9.76
C ARG A 25 -3.04 -7.74 8.56
N ARG A 26 -3.67 -8.01 7.43
CA ARG A 26 -3.49 -7.20 6.22
C ARG A 26 -4.16 -5.85 6.38
N ASN A 27 -3.51 -4.86 5.80
CA ASN A 27 -4.03 -3.51 5.66
C ASN A 27 -4.39 -3.19 4.20
N HIS A 28 -3.99 -4.01 3.22
CA HIS A 28 -4.30 -3.81 1.81
C HIS A 28 -4.58 -5.13 1.07
N CYS A 29 -5.18 -5.01 -0.11
CA CYS A 29 -5.41 -6.16 -1.00
C CYS A 29 -4.09 -6.59 -1.67
N PRO A 30 -3.65 -7.85 -1.56
CA PRO A 30 -2.37 -8.28 -2.14
C PRO A 30 -2.37 -8.20 -3.68
N SER A 31 -3.54 -8.30 -4.32
CA SER A 31 -3.65 -8.25 -5.79
C SER A 31 -3.47 -6.85 -6.38
N CYS A 32 -3.95 -5.79 -5.71
CA CYS A 32 -3.98 -4.43 -6.26
C CYS A 32 -3.43 -3.34 -5.32
N LEU A 33 -2.97 -3.73 -4.14
CA LEU A 33 -2.35 -2.92 -3.09
C LEU A 33 -3.20 -1.77 -2.54
N HIS A 34 -4.49 -1.69 -2.89
CA HIS A 34 -5.40 -0.71 -2.31
C HIS A 34 -5.84 -1.12 -0.91
N SER A 35 -5.97 -0.12 -0.06
CA SER A 35 -6.44 -0.22 1.32
C SER A 35 -7.77 0.53 1.50
N GLN A 36 -8.32 0.46 2.71
CA GLN A 36 -9.47 1.25 3.16
C GLN A 36 -9.10 1.94 4.48
N HIS A 37 -9.46 3.21 4.60
CA HIS A 37 -9.18 4.03 5.77
C HIS A 37 -10.12 3.64 6.92
N LEU A 38 -9.73 2.62 7.69
CA LEU A 38 -10.56 2.07 8.77
C LEU A 38 -10.13 2.53 10.17
N VAL A 39 -8.92 3.07 10.31
CA VAL A 39 -8.33 3.45 11.60
C VAL A 39 -8.09 4.95 11.64
N ASP A 40 -8.52 5.61 12.70
CA ASP A 40 -8.13 7.00 12.96
C ASP A 40 -6.73 6.99 13.59
N HIS A 41 -5.74 7.60 12.94
CA HIS A 41 -4.36 7.59 13.41
C HIS A 41 -4.04 8.70 14.42
N VAL A 42 -4.94 9.67 14.62
CA VAL A 42 -4.78 10.75 15.60
C VAL A 42 -5.33 10.31 16.95
N GLU A 43 -6.60 9.90 16.98
CA GLU A 43 -7.31 9.53 18.22
C GLU A 43 -7.18 8.03 18.53
N GLY A 44 -6.82 7.22 17.54
CA GLY A 44 -6.90 5.77 17.62
C GLY A 44 -8.33 5.26 17.46
N GLY A 45 -8.48 3.96 17.16
CA GLY A 45 -9.80 3.36 16.97
C GLY A 45 -10.32 3.44 15.53
N ARG A 46 -11.63 3.39 15.34
CA ARG A 46 -12.26 3.32 14.01
C ARG A 46 -12.40 4.72 13.41
N SER A 47 -11.99 4.88 12.15
CA SER A 47 -12.17 6.12 11.38
C SER A 47 -13.58 6.21 10.77
N ASP A 48 -14.18 7.40 10.82
CA ASP A 48 -15.43 7.73 10.13
C ASP A 48 -15.22 8.02 8.63
N CYS A 49 -13.96 8.09 8.16
CA CYS A 49 -13.65 8.41 6.76
C CYS A 49 -14.04 7.26 5.83
N GLU A 50 -13.65 6.03 6.18
CA GLU A 50 -13.87 4.77 5.43
C GLU A 50 -13.47 4.83 3.94
N GLY A 51 -12.69 5.85 3.56
CA GLY A 51 -12.33 6.14 2.18
C GLY A 51 -11.36 5.11 1.62
N ARG A 52 -11.42 4.88 0.30
CA ARG A 52 -10.41 4.07 -0.39
C ARG A 52 -9.05 4.74 -0.26
N MET A 53 -8.02 3.95 0.05
CA MET A 53 -6.65 4.43 0.09
C MET A 53 -5.87 3.84 -1.09
N THR A 54 -5.35 4.73 -1.93
CA THR A 54 -4.60 4.39 -3.14
C THR A 54 -3.13 4.23 -2.79
N PRO A 55 -2.45 3.15 -3.23
CA PRO A 55 -1.00 3.01 -3.08
C PRO A 55 -0.33 4.00 -4.04
N ILE A 56 0.52 4.87 -3.51
CA ILE A 56 1.14 5.97 -4.26
C ILE A 56 2.66 5.85 -4.36
N SER A 57 3.31 5.14 -3.44
CA SER A 57 4.77 5.00 -3.41
C SER A 57 5.22 3.76 -2.63
N ILE A 58 6.51 3.47 -2.72
CA ILE A 58 7.24 2.54 -1.85
C ILE A 58 8.22 3.34 -1.00
N ALA A 59 8.34 2.99 0.28
CA ALA A 59 9.43 3.41 1.14
C ALA A 59 10.26 2.19 1.57
N VAL A 60 11.58 2.35 1.65
CA VAL A 60 12.48 1.31 2.16
C VAL A 60 13.05 1.79 3.49
N LEU A 61 12.79 1.04 4.55
CA LEU A 61 13.28 1.35 5.90
C LEU A 61 14.77 1.06 6.02
N ARG A 62 15.43 1.57 7.07
CA ARG A 62 16.86 1.29 7.33
C ARG A 62 17.16 -0.20 7.52
N THR A 63 16.17 -0.97 7.96
CA THR A 63 16.23 -2.43 8.11
C THR A 63 16.23 -3.16 6.77
N GLY A 64 15.91 -2.46 5.67
CA GLY A 64 15.70 -3.06 4.35
C GLY A 64 14.24 -3.43 4.08
N ASP A 65 13.36 -3.30 5.07
CA ASP A 65 11.94 -3.63 4.91
C ASP A 65 11.22 -2.65 3.97
N TRP A 66 10.37 -3.19 3.10
CA TRP A 66 9.58 -2.41 2.16
C TRP A 66 8.22 -2.07 2.75
N MET A 67 7.84 -0.81 2.59
CA MET A 67 6.55 -0.27 3.00
C MET A 67 5.81 0.28 1.78
N VAL A 68 4.53 -0.05 1.66
CA VAL A 68 3.63 0.62 0.71
C VAL A 68 3.09 1.88 1.36
N VAL A 69 3.25 3.02 0.68
CA VAL A 69 2.66 4.30 1.10
C VAL A 69 1.31 4.45 0.40
N HIS A 70 0.26 4.65 1.20
CA HIS A 70 -1.10 4.89 0.74
C HIS A 70 -1.53 6.33 0.99
N ARG A 71 -2.39 6.86 0.13
CA ARG A 71 -3.11 8.13 0.31
C ARG A 71 -4.60 7.90 0.30
N CYS A 72 -5.30 8.42 1.31
CA CYS A 72 -6.76 8.39 1.33
C CYS A 72 -7.32 9.28 0.21
N THR A 73 -8.23 8.73 -0.59
CA THR A 73 -8.88 9.47 -1.69
C THR A 73 -9.97 10.45 -1.24
N ARG A 74 -10.28 10.48 0.07
CA ARG A 74 -11.29 11.37 0.67
C ARG A 74 -10.69 12.49 1.50
N CYS A 75 -9.78 12.16 2.42
CA CYS A 75 -9.21 13.12 3.38
C CYS A 75 -7.70 13.37 3.17
N ASP A 76 -7.09 12.79 2.14
CA ASP A 76 -5.67 12.92 1.81
C ASP A 76 -4.64 12.42 2.84
N GLU A 77 -5.09 11.81 3.94
CA GLU A 77 -4.21 11.20 4.92
C GLU A 77 -3.28 10.14 4.31
N LEU A 78 -2.03 10.13 4.78
CA LEU A 78 -0.98 9.22 4.34
C LEU A 78 -0.71 8.16 5.39
N THR A 79 -0.63 6.90 4.98
CA THR A 79 -0.24 5.79 5.83
C THR A 79 0.83 4.96 5.15
N SER A 80 1.70 4.33 5.92
CA SER A 80 2.68 3.37 5.41
C SER A 80 2.48 2.02 6.05
N ASN A 81 2.47 0.96 5.24
CA ASN A 81 2.18 -0.38 5.68
C ASN A 81 3.19 -1.39 5.14
N PRO A 82 3.57 -2.45 5.88
CA PRO A 82 4.52 -3.45 5.40
C PRO A 82 4.02 -4.13 4.12
N VAL A 83 4.96 -4.42 3.22
CA VAL A 83 4.77 -5.36 2.11
C VAL A 83 4.74 -6.78 2.66
N CYS A 84 3.76 -7.58 2.23
CA CYS A 84 3.61 -8.99 2.56
C CYS A 84 4.20 -9.88 1.45
N GLY A 85 4.60 -11.11 1.80
CA GLY A 85 5.27 -12.03 0.87
C GLY A 85 4.43 -12.48 -0.33
N ASP A 86 3.12 -12.33 -0.27
CA ASP A 86 2.18 -12.68 -1.35
C ASP A 86 1.56 -11.47 -2.05
N ASP A 87 2.09 -10.28 -1.81
CA ASP A 87 1.70 -9.08 -2.56
C ASP A 87 2.12 -9.17 -4.03
N ASN A 88 1.36 -8.50 -4.90
CA ASN A 88 1.63 -8.47 -6.33
C ASN A 88 2.93 -7.70 -6.64
N GLN A 89 4.01 -8.47 -6.80
CA GLN A 89 5.36 -7.98 -7.07
C GLN A 89 5.44 -7.05 -8.29
N LEU A 90 4.65 -7.29 -9.35
CA LEU A 90 4.66 -6.44 -10.54
C LEU A 90 4.17 -5.03 -10.23
N ILE A 91 3.14 -4.88 -9.38
CA ILE A 91 2.65 -3.57 -8.98
C ILE A 91 3.67 -2.86 -8.08
N LEU A 92 4.28 -3.58 -7.14
CA LEU A 92 5.35 -3.05 -6.29
C LEU A 92 6.52 -2.51 -7.12
N MET A 93 7.03 -3.32 -8.05
CA MET A 93 8.12 -2.92 -8.94
C MET A 93 7.72 -1.72 -9.80
N ARG A 94 6.53 -1.74 -10.40
CA ARG A 94 6.03 -0.62 -11.22
C ARG A 94 5.99 0.68 -10.43
N MET A 95 5.56 0.66 -9.16
CA MET A 95 5.58 1.86 -8.32
C MET A 95 7.00 2.32 -8.02
N ALA A 96 7.90 1.39 -7.67
CA ALA A 96 9.29 1.71 -7.35
C ALA A 96 10.06 2.33 -8.53
N VAL A 97 9.83 1.85 -9.77
CA VAL A 97 10.55 2.36 -10.95
C VAL A 97 9.87 3.55 -11.63
N ARG A 98 8.62 3.89 -11.26
CA ARG A 98 7.85 4.95 -11.93
C ARG A 98 8.58 6.29 -11.98
N PRO A 99 9.24 6.77 -10.91
CA PRO A 99 9.97 8.03 -10.96
C PRO A 99 11.13 8.02 -11.97
N LEU A 100 11.75 6.86 -12.22
CA LEU A 100 12.81 6.73 -13.23
C LEU A 100 12.25 6.70 -14.66
N ALA A 101 11.08 6.06 -14.85
CA ALA A 101 10.42 6.00 -16.14
C ALA A 101 9.69 7.30 -16.53
N GLN A 102 9.34 8.13 -15.54
CA GLN A 102 8.63 9.41 -15.70
C GLN A 102 9.23 10.47 -14.77
N PRO A 103 10.48 10.87 -15.00
CA PRO A 103 11.18 11.80 -14.12
C PRO A 103 10.61 13.22 -14.27
N PRO A 104 10.60 14.04 -13.21
CA PRO A 104 10.16 15.43 -13.28
C PRO A 104 11.20 16.38 -13.90
N PHE A 105 12.34 15.83 -14.34
CA PHE A 105 13.46 16.51 -14.99
C PHE A 105 14.10 15.58 -16.03
N PRO A 106 14.83 16.12 -17.03
CA PRO A 106 15.58 15.30 -17.98
C PRO A 106 16.67 14.47 -17.28
N LEU A 107 16.79 13.17 -17.58
CA LEU A 107 17.84 12.32 -17.01
C LEU A 107 19.18 12.50 -17.71
N GLU A 108 19.17 13.03 -18.93
CA GLU A 108 20.37 13.34 -19.71
C GLU A 108 21.27 14.34 -18.97
N ALA A 109 20.70 15.16 -18.09
CA ALA A 109 21.42 16.10 -17.25
C ALA A 109 22.44 15.44 -16.28
N PHE A 110 22.31 14.13 -16.01
CA PHE A 110 23.28 13.39 -15.20
C PHE A 110 24.44 12.81 -16.01
N GLY A 111 24.38 12.84 -17.35
CA GLY A 111 25.44 12.30 -18.21
C GLY A 111 26.72 13.14 -18.25
N ASP A 112 26.62 14.41 -17.84
CA ASP A 112 27.72 15.39 -17.84
C ASP A 112 28.36 15.58 -16.44
N LEU A 113 27.91 14.81 -15.43
CA LEU A 113 28.46 14.77 -14.06
C LEU A 113 29.54 13.68 -13.93
#